data_AF-A0A183F6N2-F1
#
_entry.id   AF-A0A183F6N2-F1
#
_cell.length_a   1.000
_cell.length_b   1.000
_cell.length_c   1.000
_cell.angle_alpha   90.00
_cell.angle_beta   90.00
_cell.angle_gamma   90.00
#
_symmetry.space_group_name_H-M   'P 1'
#
loop_
_entity.id
_entity.type
_entity.pdbx_description
1 polymer ?
#
loop_
_entity_poly.entity_id
_entity_poly.type
_entity_poly.pdbx_seq_one_letter_code
_entity_poly.pdbx_strand_id
1 'polypeptide(L)'
;LLIYTDFNCPSNFQQKLESYAKRDFYSFNGPKMKNAELLKELYECSKDVEVTFKHRPAVENKMPNYVMANILKGEKFAITSYPSSSGFKAASYATVWADKRYGNDTMHRLAMHPVTLFRAQLSAIEDALSQAVDNQLPKVLLVTDSRAFMLNWRKGWIKPNGSPAPNKFLYDRIKDLTQAGTEVCFRYEPQQKDSPEWSQAVEKCLEAIDLPMIGKDRSEYGRSVSDLLSDEPSLQNSCIPKVRIFKKGTNLPNGVVWNTENDQKIDDAKELDARIHRALLRVLEKASSMEMRELIIRTDSSRLISSTENWLPIWHRNGWRNSLHKHIADADSWKRIWQLKKTIKV
;
A
#
# COMPACT_ATOMS: atom_id res chain seq x y z
N LEU A 1 -5.72 -4.87 -19.26
CA LEU A 1 -5.08 -4.68 -17.93
C LEU A 1 -3.93 -3.68 -18.09
N LEU A 2 -3.89 -2.60 -17.31
CA LEU A 2 -2.82 -1.61 -17.36
C LEU A 2 -1.90 -1.82 -16.15
N ILE A 3 -0.62 -2.12 -16.37
CA ILE A 3 0.37 -2.37 -15.32
C ILE A 3 1.38 -1.22 -15.31
N TYR A 4 1.41 -0.47 -14.22
CA TYR A 4 2.46 0.51 -13.96
C TYR A 4 3.67 -0.20 -13.35
N THR A 5 4.84 0.05 -13.92
CA THR A 5 6.09 -0.60 -13.53
C THR A 5 7.22 0.42 -13.48
N ASP A 6 8.10 0.29 -12.49
CA ASP A 6 9.34 1.06 -12.38
C ASP A 6 10.43 0.57 -13.34
N PHE A 7 10.27 -0.63 -13.89
CA PHE A 7 11.05 -1.10 -15.02
C PHE A 7 10.68 -0.33 -16.29
N ASN A 8 11.68 0.20 -16.99
CA ASN A 8 11.48 0.97 -18.21
C ASN A 8 11.12 0.05 -19.40
N CYS A 9 9.87 -0.42 -19.39
CA CYS A 9 9.29 -1.19 -20.47
C CYS A 9 9.12 -0.31 -21.71
N PRO A 10 9.61 -0.75 -22.89
CA PRO A 10 9.25 -0.10 -24.14
C PRO A 10 7.73 -0.22 -24.39
N SER A 11 7.16 0.70 -25.16
CA SER A 11 5.71 0.75 -25.45
C SER A 11 5.16 -0.54 -26.10
N ASN A 12 6.01 -1.35 -26.72
CA ASN A 12 5.69 -2.65 -27.31
C ASN A 12 6.19 -3.85 -26.48
N PHE A 13 6.32 -3.69 -25.15
CA PHE A 13 6.90 -4.72 -24.30
C PHE A 13 6.13 -6.06 -24.33
N GLN A 14 4.80 -6.04 -24.38
CA GLN A 14 3.99 -7.27 -24.48
C GLN A 14 4.28 -8.03 -25.79
N GLN A 15 4.28 -7.33 -26.94
CA GLN A 15 4.65 -7.92 -28.24
C GLN A 15 6.09 -8.44 -28.24
N LYS A 16 6.99 -7.77 -27.51
CA LYS A 16 8.37 -8.23 -27.32
C LYS A 16 8.43 -9.50 -26.47
N LEU A 17 7.66 -9.61 -25.38
CA LEU A 17 7.55 -10.83 -24.57
C LEU A 17 7.09 -12.02 -25.42
N GLU A 18 6.08 -11.86 -26.27
CA GLU A 18 5.67 -12.90 -27.23
C GLU A 18 6.81 -13.30 -28.17
N SER A 19 7.57 -12.33 -28.66
CA SER A 19 8.74 -12.59 -29.53
C SER A 19 9.89 -13.29 -28.79
N TYR A 20 10.02 -13.08 -27.48
CA TYR A 20 11.00 -13.75 -26.63
C TYR A 20 10.55 -15.17 -26.33
N ALA A 21 9.27 -15.38 -26.02
CA ALA A 21 8.68 -16.69 -25.79
C ALA A 21 8.84 -17.63 -26.99
N LYS A 22 8.66 -17.13 -28.22
CA LYS A 22 8.93 -17.89 -29.47
C LYS A 22 10.36 -18.40 -29.60
N ARG A 23 11.30 -17.83 -28.85
CA ARG A 23 12.73 -18.21 -28.82
C ARG A 23 13.13 -18.82 -27.48
N ASP A 24 12.18 -19.25 -26.66
CA ASP A 24 12.39 -19.71 -25.29
C ASP A 24 13.28 -18.76 -24.45
N PHE A 25 13.08 -17.46 -24.67
CA PHE A 25 13.81 -16.38 -24.01
C PHE A 25 15.33 -16.41 -24.26
N TYR A 26 15.74 -16.92 -25.42
CA TYR A 26 17.07 -16.72 -25.96
C TYR A 26 17.13 -15.45 -26.82
N SER A 27 18.22 -14.71 -26.69
CA SER A 27 18.47 -13.55 -27.54
C SER A 27 18.70 -13.97 -28.99
N PHE A 28 18.60 -13.02 -29.92
CA PHE A 28 18.79 -13.30 -31.35
C PHE A 28 20.20 -13.84 -31.68
N ASN A 29 21.19 -13.50 -30.86
CA ASN A 29 22.59 -13.89 -31.04
C ASN A 29 22.95 -15.20 -30.32
N GLY A 30 21.97 -15.90 -29.74
CA GLY A 30 22.18 -17.21 -29.11
C GLY A 30 22.27 -17.28 -27.58
N PRO A 31 22.72 -16.27 -26.81
CA PRO A 31 22.73 -16.41 -25.35
C PRO A 31 21.33 -16.26 -24.74
N LYS A 32 21.07 -16.98 -23.64
CA LYS A 32 19.83 -16.86 -22.85
C LYS A 32 19.70 -15.46 -22.27
N MET A 33 18.50 -14.88 -22.32
CA MET A 33 18.27 -13.52 -21.85
C MET A 33 18.47 -13.40 -20.34
N LYS A 34 18.94 -12.22 -19.89
CA LYS A 34 19.01 -11.90 -18.46
C LYS A 34 17.60 -11.95 -17.88
N ASN A 35 17.43 -12.63 -16.74
CA ASN A 35 16.14 -12.86 -16.09
C ASN A 35 15.12 -13.65 -16.92
N ALA A 36 15.58 -14.55 -17.81
CA ALA A 36 14.70 -15.35 -18.69
C ALA A 36 13.57 -16.08 -17.96
N GLU A 37 13.81 -16.64 -16.76
CA GLU A 37 12.75 -17.32 -15.98
C GLU A 37 11.65 -16.35 -15.54
N LEU A 38 12.01 -15.15 -15.08
CA LEU A 38 11.03 -14.11 -14.70
C LEU A 38 10.25 -13.59 -15.92
N LEU A 39 10.93 -13.45 -17.06
CA LEU A 39 10.27 -13.05 -18.32
C LEU A 39 9.29 -14.12 -18.81
N LYS A 40 9.64 -15.41 -18.61
CA LYS A 40 8.78 -16.54 -18.92
C LYS A 40 7.55 -16.59 -18.02
N GLU A 41 7.73 -16.45 -16.71
CA GLU A 41 6.63 -16.36 -15.76
C GLU A 41 5.70 -15.19 -16.09
N LEU A 42 6.27 -14.01 -16.35
CA LEU A 42 5.51 -12.82 -16.74
C LEU A 42 4.72 -13.04 -18.04
N TYR A 43 5.30 -13.72 -19.03
CA TYR A 43 4.61 -14.08 -20.27
C TYR A 43 3.46 -15.06 -20.00
N GLU A 44 3.70 -16.15 -19.26
CA GLU A 44 2.65 -17.13 -18.94
C GLU A 44 1.47 -16.50 -18.19
N CYS A 45 1.74 -15.55 -17.29
CA CYS A 45 0.70 -14.83 -16.56
C CYS A 45 -0.05 -13.78 -17.41
N SER A 46 0.50 -13.36 -18.56
CA SER A 46 -0.05 -12.27 -19.38
C SER A 46 -0.44 -12.65 -20.79
N LYS A 47 -0.17 -13.88 -21.26
CA LYS A 47 -0.40 -14.31 -22.65
C LYS A 47 -1.87 -14.30 -23.07
N ASP A 48 -2.79 -14.54 -22.13
CA ASP A 48 -4.23 -14.63 -22.39
C ASP A 48 -4.99 -13.35 -22.00
N VAL A 49 -4.26 -12.28 -21.66
CA VAL A 49 -4.82 -11.00 -21.21
C VAL A 49 -4.18 -9.86 -22.00
N GLU A 50 -4.97 -8.90 -22.48
CA GLU A 50 -4.39 -7.69 -23.08
C GLU A 50 -3.73 -6.85 -21.96
N VAL A 51 -2.40 -6.74 -21.94
CA VAL A 51 -1.63 -6.11 -20.86
C VAL A 51 -0.73 -4.99 -21.38
N THR A 52 -1.06 -3.76 -21.03
CA THR A 52 -0.22 -2.60 -21.36
C THR A 52 0.71 -2.28 -20.19
N PHE A 53 2.02 -2.27 -20.43
CA PHE A 53 3.02 -1.87 -19.43
C PHE A 53 3.37 -0.39 -19.63
N LYS A 54 3.24 0.42 -18.57
CA LYS A 54 3.68 1.82 -18.58
C LYS A 54 4.81 2.02 -17.57
N HIS A 55 5.96 2.48 -18.07
CA HIS A 55 7.08 2.86 -17.23
C HIS A 55 6.71 4.08 -16.36
N ARG A 56 6.89 3.93 -15.06
CA ARG A 56 6.75 4.99 -14.08
C ARG A 56 7.75 4.77 -12.95
N PRO A 57 8.83 5.55 -12.86
CA PRO A 57 9.88 5.33 -11.88
C PRO A 57 9.30 5.41 -10.46
N ALA A 58 9.74 4.50 -9.58
CA ALA A 58 9.23 4.39 -8.21
C ALA A 58 9.45 5.65 -7.34
N VAL A 59 10.28 6.60 -7.81
CA VAL A 59 10.61 7.88 -7.17
C VAL A 59 10.90 8.95 -8.23
N GLU A 60 10.07 10.00 -8.32
CA GLU A 60 10.36 11.21 -9.15
C GLU A 60 11.29 12.21 -8.46
N ASN A 61 11.40 12.18 -7.13
CA ASN A 61 12.24 13.11 -6.37
C ASN A 61 12.96 12.40 -5.22
N LYS A 62 14.24 12.11 -5.45
CA LYS A 62 15.13 11.39 -4.51
C LYS A 62 15.46 12.29 -3.31
N MET A 63 14.53 12.38 -2.35
CA MET A 63 14.86 12.71 -0.96
C MET A 63 14.69 11.48 -0.08
N PRO A 64 15.50 10.42 -0.28
CA PRO A 64 15.54 9.29 0.62
C PRO A 64 16.02 9.78 1.99
N ASN A 65 15.19 9.61 3.02
CA ASN A 65 15.71 9.68 4.37
C ASN A 65 16.37 8.33 4.61
N TYR A 66 17.68 8.26 4.37
CA TYR A 66 18.49 7.12 4.75
C TYR A 66 18.50 7.08 6.28
N VAL A 67 17.43 6.58 6.90
CA VAL A 67 17.38 6.49 8.37
C VAL A 67 18.55 5.65 8.87
N MET A 68 18.97 4.64 8.10
CA MET A 68 20.20 3.88 8.34
C MET A 68 21.50 4.65 8.02
N ALA A 69 21.61 5.38 6.90
CA ALA A 69 22.86 6.11 6.61
C ALA A 69 23.06 7.37 7.47
N ASN A 70 21.99 7.93 8.05
CA ASN A 70 22.06 9.01 9.03
C ASN A 70 22.46 8.49 10.42
N ILE A 71 22.18 7.22 10.75
CA ILE A 71 22.77 6.54 11.92
C ILE A 71 24.28 6.32 11.72
N LEU A 72 24.74 6.04 10.50
CA LEU A 72 26.16 5.88 10.18
C LEU A 72 26.99 7.18 10.34
N LYS A 73 26.36 8.36 10.32
CA LYS A 73 27.06 9.66 10.46
C LYS A 73 27.25 10.15 11.89
N GLY A 74 26.78 9.43 12.90
CA GLY A 74 27.14 9.70 14.31
C GLY A 74 26.70 11.06 14.87
N GLU A 75 25.74 11.75 14.24
CA GLU A 75 25.28 13.05 14.76
C GLU A 75 24.21 12.87 15.84
N LYS A 76 24.46 13.55 16.96
CA LYS A 76 23.65 13.53 18.18
C LYS A 76 22.17 13.72 17.85
N PHE A 77 21.37 12.74 18.25
CA PHE A 77 19.91 12.77 18.23
C PHE A 77 19.41 13.88 19.17
N ALA A 78 19.40 15.12 18.69
CA ALA A 78 18.71 16.21 19.34
C ALA A 78 17.20 16.00 19.16
N ILE A 79 16.52 16.02 20.29
CA ILE A 79 15.08 15.97 20.45
C ILE A 79 14.45 17.14 19.68
N THR A 80 14.12 16.94 18.40
CA THR A 80 13.22 17.83 17.63
C THR A 80 12.26 16.96 16.83
N SER A 81 11.40 16.26 17.56
CA SER A 81 10.16 15.75 16.99
C SER A 81 9.19 16.94 16.82
N TYR A 82 8.74 17.15 15.58
CA TYR A 82 7.81 18.18 15.05
C TYR A 82 8.43 19.52 14.63
N PRO A 83 7.86 20.20 13.61
CA PRO A 83 7.75 19.80 12.22
C PRO A 83 8.45 20.86 11.34
N SER A 84 9.57 20.52 10.69
CA SER A 84 10.06 21.32 9.57
C SER A 84 9.60 20.67 8.26
N SER A 85 9.38 21.52 7.27
CA SER A 85 8.66 21.34 6.00
C SER A 85 9.23 20.31 5.01
N SER A 86 9.97 19.29 5.47
CA SER A 86 10.54 18.22 4.66
C SER A 86 10.17 16.83 5.22
N GLY A 87 8.90 16.44 5.01
CA GLY A 87 8.35 15.18 5.50
C GLY A 87 9.07 13.93 4.98
N PHE A 88 9.18 12.90 5.83
CA PHE A 88 9.65 11.56 5.48
C PHE A 88 8.84 10.99 4.28
N LYS A 89 9.49 10.76 3.14
CA LYS A 89 8.82 10.31 1.90
C LYS A 89 8.91 8.81 1.62
N ALA A 90 9.93 8.11 2.14
CA ALA A 90 10.13 6.68 1.91
C ALA A 90 10.89 6.03 3.08
N ALA A 91 10.61 4.76 3.33
CA ALA A 91 11.34 3.87 4.24
C ALA A 91 11.24 2.45 3.69
N SER A 92 12.11 1.58 4.18
CA SER A 92 12.15 0.16 3.87
C SER A 92 12.38 -0.63 5.17
N TYR A 93 12.19 -1.93 5.10
CA TYR A 93 12.47 -2.86 6.17
C TYR A 93 12.90 -4.20 5.57
N ALA A 94 13.67 -4.98 6.33
CA ALA A 94 14.17 -6.27 5.89
C ALA A 94 14.16 -7.26 7.06
N THR A 95 14.12 -8.55 6.73
CA THR A 95 14.38 -9.64 7.66
C THR A 95 15.59 -10.42 7.17
N VAL A 96 16.42 -10.87 8.12
CA VAL A 96 17.59 -11.69 7.82
C VAL A 96 17.56 -12.88 8.75
N TRP A 97 17.64 -14.08 8.17
CA TRP A 97 17.72 -15.34 8.90
C TRP A 97 19.16 -15.78 9.01
N ALA A 98 19.65 -16.05 10.23
CA ALA A 98 21.00 -16.60 10.41
C ALA A 98 21.15 -17.98 9.75
N ASP A 99 20.09 -18.80 9.78
CA ASP A 99 20.04 -20.11 9.14
C ASP A 99 18.92 -20.14 8.09
N LYS A 100 19.31 -20.24 6.82
CA LYS A 100 18.39 -20.19 5.66
C LYS A 100 17.50 -21.42 5.53
N ARG A 101 17.71 -22.46 6.35
CA ARG A 101 16.82 -23.64 6.38
C ARG A 101 15.48 -23.36 7.04
N TYR A 102 15.40 -22.32 7.89
CA TYR A 102 14.22 -22.00 8.68
C TYR A 102 13.46 -20.76 8.19
N GLY A 103 14.00 -20.05 7.20
CA GLY A 103 13.40 -18.86 6.63
C GLY A 103 14.27 -18.21 5.57
N ASN A 104 13.69 -17.25 4.85
CA ASN A 104 14.35 -16.57 3.75
C ASN A 104 14.55 -15.10 4.10
N ASP A 105 15.65 -14.51 3.64
CA ASP A 105 15.83 -13.08 3.82
C ASP A 105 14.84 -12.33 2.94
N THR A 106 14.06 -11.43 3.56
CA THR A 106 13.11 -10.58 2.85
C THR A 106 13.54 -9.13 2.93
N MET A 107 13.07 -8.33 1.98
CA MET A 107 13.29 -6.89 1.98
C MET A 107 12.12 -6.21 1.26
N HIS A 108 11.63 -5.11 1.84
CA HIS A 108 10.40 -4.48 1.39
C HIS A 108 10.44 -2.98 1.56
N ARG A 109 9.81 -2.26 0.62
CA ARG A 109 9.49 -0.85 0.80
C ARG A 109 8.29 -0.71 1.74
N LEU A 110 8.37 0.21 2.70
CA LEU A 110 7.29 0.46 3.64
C LEU A 110 6.10 1.15 2.93
N ALA A 111 5.01 0.42 2.78
CA ALA A 111 3.78 0.93 2.16
C ALA A 111 2.92 1.82 3.09
N MET A 112 3.24 1.93 4.37
CA MET A 112 2.40 2.60 5.38
C MET A 112 2.54 4.13 5.38
N HIS A 113 1.44 4.85 5.65
CA HIS A 113 1.44 6.32 5.79
C HIS A 113 0.90 6.74 7.18
N PRO A 114 1.54 7.69 7.90
CA PRO A 114 2.86 8.26 7.60
C PRO A 114 3.98 7.20 7.59
N VAL A 115 5.01 7.49 6.81
CA VAL A 115 6.25 6.72 6.76
C VAL A 115 7.07 7.08 7.99
N THR A 116 7.40 6.10 8.84
CA THR A 116 8.17 6.33 10.08
C THR A 116 9.10 5.14 10.33
N LEU A 117 10.28 5.39 10.91
CA LEU A 117 11.22 4.35 11.33
C LEU A 117 10.52 3.27 12.17
N PHE A 118 9.73 3.68 13.16
CA PHE A 118 9.11 2.72 14.07
C PHE A 118 8.12 1.78 13.36
N ARG A 119 7.41 2.27 12.33
CA ARG A 119 6.56 1.40 11.49
C ARG A 119 7.37 0.45 10.61
N ALA A 120 8.53 0.87 10.10
CA ALA A 120 9.42 -0.04 9.39
C ALA A 120 9.93 -1.16 10.32
N GLN A 121 10.35 -0.82 11.55
CA GLN A 121 10.76 -1.79 12.56
C GLN A 121 9.63 -2.76 12.92
N LEU A 122 8.40 -2.26 13.12
CA LEU A 122 7.25 -3.11 13.41
C LEU A 122 6.89 -4.03 12.24
N SER A 123 6.97 -3.53 11.00
CA SER A 123 6.73 -4.37 9.81
C SER A 123 7.79 -5.47 9.66
N ALA A 124 9.07 -5.19 9.95
CA ALA A 124 10.11 -6.23 9.97
C ALA A 124 9.82 -7.31 11.01
N ILE A 125 9.39 -6.90 12.20
CA ILE A 125 9.04 -7.84 13.27
C ILE A 125 7.83 -8.69 12.87
N GLU A 126 6.79 -8.08 12.32
CA GLU A 126 5.60 -8.77 11.83
C GLU A 126 5.95 -9.78 10.72
N ASP A 127 6.78 -9.38 9.77
CA ASP A 127 7.20 -10.23 8.65
C ASP A 127 8.03 -11.43 9.12
N ALA A 128 9.01 -11.21 9.99
CA ALA A 128 9.83 -12.30 10.55
C ALA A 128 8.98 -13.30 11.36
N LEU A 129 7.99 -12.81 12.12
CA LEU A 129 7.08 -13.67 12.86
C LEU A 129 6.12 -14.44 11.95
N SER A 130 5.64 -13.80 10.88
CA SER A 130 4.79 -14.48 9.89
C SER A 130 5.54 -15.65 9.26
N GLN A 131 6.79 -15.42 8.84
CA GLN A 131 7.65 -16.49 8.33
C GLN A 131 7.90 -17.60 9.36
N ALA A 132 8.12 -17.27 10.63
CA ALA A 132 8.33 -18.27 11.68
C ALA A 132 7.07 -19.16 11.89
N VAL A 133 5.88 -18.55 11.85
CA VAL A 133 4.60 -19.26 11.97
C VAL A 133 4.31 -20.10 10.72
N ASP A 134 4.52 -19.54 9.53
CA ASP A 134 4.30 -20.23 8.25
C ASP A 134 5.21 -21.44 8.11
N ASN A 135 6.45 -21.34 8.58
CA ASN A 135 7.41 -22.44 8.63
C ASN A 135 7.22 -23.37 9.84
N GLN A 136 6.17 -23.16 10.65
CA GLN A 136 5.80 -23.98 11.82
C GLN A 136 6.96 -24.17 12.79
N LEU A 137 7.77 -23.12 13.00
CA LEU A 137 8.91 -23.22 13.89
C LEU A 137 8.43 -23.38 15.33
N PRO A 138 9.00 -24.32 16.12
CA PRO A 138 8.60 -24.50 17.50
C PRO A 138 9.04 -23.31 18.37
N LYS A 139 10.16 -22.67 18.02
CA LYS A 139 10.73 -21.54 18.75
C LYS A 139 11.54 -20.63 17.82
N VAL A 140 11.46 -19.33 18.05
CA VAL A 140 12.25 -18.32 17.33
C VAL A 140 12.80 -17.25 18.27
N LEU A 141 14.05 -16.86 18.04
CA LEU A 141 14.67 -15.69 18.66
C LEU A 141 14.65 -14.54 17.65
N LEU A 142 13.87 -13.51 17.92
CA LEU A 142 13.79 -12.32 17.09
C LEU A 142 14.67 -11.22 17.69
N VAL A 143 15.69 -10.82 16.94
CA VAL A 143 16.61 -9.75 17.29
C VAL A 143 16.16 -8.45 16.60
N THR A 144 16.08 -7.35 17.34
CA THR A 144 15.66 -6.04 16.80
C THR A 144 16.45 -4.89 17.41
N ASP A 145 16.70 -3.86 16.60
CA ASP A 145 17.29 -2.58 17.00
C ASP A 145 16.26 -1.64 17.65
N SER A 146 14.98 -2.04 17.67
CA SER A 146 13.90 -1.19 18.16
C SER A 146 13.80 -1.23 19.68
N ARG A 147 14.55 -0.34 20.34
CA ARG A 147 14.40 -0.12 21.80
C ARG A 147 12.97 0.28 22.18
N ALA A 148 12.31 1.04 21.30
CA ALA A 148 10.92 1.45 21.47
C ALA A 148 9.98 0.23 21.46
N PHE A 149 10.16 -0.71 20.53
CA PHE A 149 9.39 -1.96 20.53
C PHE A 149 9.56 -2.70 21.85
N MET A 150 10.80 -2.92 22.28
CA MET A 150 11.12 -3.72 23.46
C MET A 150 10.53 -3.13 24.75
N LEU A 151 10.55 -1.80 24.88
CA LEU A 151 9.96 -1.10 26.03
C LEU A 151 8.43 -1.21 26.04
N ASN A 152 7.79 -1.08 24.88
CA ASN A 152 6.33 -1.14 24.80
C ASN A 152 5.80 -2.58 24.87
N TRP A 153 6.53 -3.56 24.33
CA TRP A 153 6.23 -4.99 24.43
C TRP A 153 6.12 -5.42 25.90
N ARG A 154 7.11 -5.06 26.72
CA ARG A 154 7.12 -5.34 28.17
C ARG A 154 5.97 -4.66 28.92
N LYS A 155 5.47 -3.53 28.42
CA LYS A 155 4.35 -2.77 29.01
C LYS A 155 2.98 -3.19 28.45
N GLY A 156 2.91 -4.26 27.66
CA GLY A 156 1.66 -4.71 27.04
C GLY A 156 1.04 -3.69 26.10
N TRP A 157 1.84 -2.77 25.53
CA TRP A 157 1.38 -1.74 24.58
C TRP A 157 0.36 -0.74 25.15
N ILE A 158 0.36 -0.54 26.46
CA ILE A 158 -0.50 0.43 27.15
C ILE A 158 0.35 1.61 27.62
N LYS A 159 -0.12 2.83 27.33
CA LYS A 159 0.51 4.06 27.82
C LYS A 159 0.22 4.26 29.32
N PRO A 160 0.99 5.09 30.04
CA PRO A 160 0.74 5.36 31.46
C PRO A 160 -0.68 5.85 31.78
N ASN A 161 -1.33 6.51 30.83
CA ASN A 161 -2.71 7.00 30.95
C ASN A 161 -3.79 5.94 30.61
N GLY A 162 -3.43 4.66 30.49
CA GLY A 162 -4.34 3.55 30.16
C GLY A 162 -4.75 3.46 28.68
N SER A 163 -4.38 4.43 27.84
CA SER A 163 -4.71 4.38 26.40
C SER A 163 -3.75 3.47 25.62
N PRO A 164 -4.19 2.85 24.51
CA PRO A 164 -3.31 2.05 23.67
C PRO A 164 -2.16 2.86 23.07
N ALA A 165 -1.01 2.21 22.88
CA ALA A 165 0.12 2.76 22.14
C ALA A 165 -0.25 3.02 20.65
N PRO A 166 0.35 4.02 19.98
CA PRO A 166 0.11 4.30 18.55
C PRO A 166 0.53 3.10 17.70
N ASN A 167 -0.09 2.87 16.53
CA ASN A 167 0.14 1.66 15.69
C ASN A 167 -0.44 0.36 16.27
N LYS A 168 -1.50 0.44 17.09
CA LYS A 168 -2.21 -0.70 17.67
C LYS A 168 -2.45 -1.86 16.70
N PHE A 169 -2.80 -1.58 15.45
CA PHE A 169 -3.04 -2.62 14.44
C PHE A 169 -1.81 -3.51 14.15
N LEU A 170 -0.59 -2.96 14.16
CA LEU A 170 0.63 -3.77 14.00
C LEU A 170 0.90 -4.58 15.26
N TYR A 171 0.62 -4.01 16.43
CA TYR A 171 0.80 -4.73 17.69
C TYR A 171 -0.16 -5.88 17.85
N ASP A 172 -1.43 -5.68 17.47
CA ASP A 172 -2.43 -6.73 17.49
C ASP A 172 -1.97 -7.88 16.58
N ARG A 173 -1.51 -7.59 15.36
CA ARG A 173 -0.97 -8.62 14.44
C ARG A 173 0.27 -9.33 14.98
N ILE A 174 1.25 -8.58 15.49
CA ILE A 174 2.45 -9.15 16.13
C ILE A 174 2.05 -10.04 17.31
N LYS A 175 1.11 -9.59 18.14
CA LYS A 175 0.61 -10.35 19.28
C LYS A 175 -0.09 -11.64 18.82
N ASP A 176 -0.97 -11.55 17.84
CA ASP A 176 -1.66 -12.72 17.29
C ASP A 176 -0.65 -13.76 16.77
N LEU A 177 0.40 -13.31 16.06
CA LEU A 177 1.49 -14.18 15.59
C LEU A 177 2.28 -14.82 16.75
N THR A 178 2.58 -14.08 17.81
CA THR A 178 3.25 -14.65 19.00
C THR A 178 2.39 -15.66 19.76
N GLN A 179 1.08 -15.68 19.50
CA GLN A 179 0.12 -16.60 20.13
C GLN A 179 -0.25 -17.77 19.19
N ALA A 180 0.30 -17.82 17.97
CA ALA A 180 -0.03 -18.80 16.94
C ALA A 180 0.68 -20.16 17.10
N GLY A 181 1.36 -20.40 18.22
CA GLY A 181 1.95 -21.70 18.56
C GLY A 181 3.48 -21.76 18.49
N THR A 182 4.15 -20.78 17.88
CA THR A 182 5.61 -20.62 17.94
C THR A 182 6.03 -19.93 19.25
N GLU A 183 6.97 -20.51 19.99
CA GLU A 183 7.56 -19.83 21.15
C GLU A 183 8.46 -18.67 20.70
N VAL A 184 8.08 -17.42 21.00
CA VAL A 184 8.81 -16.23 20.55
C VAL A 184 9.63 -15.61 21.69
N CYS A 185 10.92 -15.44 21.46
CA CYS A 185 11.82 -14.68 22.32
C CYS A 185 12.28 -13.40 21.61
N PHE A 186 12.06 -12.22 22.19
CA PHE A 186 12.57 -10.97 21.65
C PHE A 186 13.86 -10.52 22.34
N ARG A 187 14.84 -10.07 21.55
CA ARG A 187 16.08 -9.49 22.04
C ARG A 187 16.35 -8.14 21.41
N TYR A 188 16.68 -7.17 22.26
CA TYR A 188 17.23 -5.90 21.82
C TYR A 188 18.72 -6.07 21.55
N GLU A 189 19.18 -5.70 20.37
CA GLU A 189 20.59 -5.52 20.10
C GLU A 189 20.79 -4.21 19.34
N PRO A 190 21.69 -3.32 19.77
CA PRO A 190 22.08 -2.18 18.95
C PRO A 190 22.82 -2.70 17.72
N GLN A 191 22.77 -1.93 16.62
CA GLN A 191 23.50 -2.26 15.40
C GLN A 191 24.98 -2.49 15.70
N GLN A 192 25.50 -3.66 15.32
CA GLN A 192 26.91 -4.01 15.46
C GLN A 192 27.58 -3.93 14.10
N LYS A 193 28.66 -3.14 13.99
CA LYS A 193 29.38 -2.93 12.71
C LYS A 193 30.00 -4.22 12.17
N ASP A 194 30.34 -5.16 13.05
CA ASP A 194 31.07 -6.38 12.69
C ASP A 194 30.16 -7.61 12.53
N SER A 195 28.84 -7.47 12.69
CA SER A 195 27.91 -8.58 12.46
C SER A 195 27.53 -8.68 10.98
N PRO A 196 27.71 -9.87 10.37
CA PRO A 196 27.32 -10.09 8.98
C PRO A 196 25.81 -9.96 8.79
N GLU A 197 24.99 -10.39 9.76
CA GLU A 197 23.53 -10.28 9.70
C GLU A 197 23.08 -8.81 9.74
N TRP A 198 23.68 -8.00 10.60
CA TRP A 198 23.38 -6.57 10.68
C TRP A 198 23.77 -5.84 9.40
N SER A 199 24.95 -6.15 8.85
CA SER A 199 25.42 -5.57 7.58
C SER A 199 24.50 -5.94 6.43
N GLN A 200 24.11 -7.21 6.35
CA GLN A 200 23.18 -7.72 5.33
C GLN A 200 21.79 -7.08 5.45
N ALA A 201 21.26 -6.91 6.68
CA ALA A 201 19.97 -6.26 6.89
C ALA A 201 19.99 -4.79 6.45
N VAL A 202 21.11 -4.09 6.67
CA VAL A 202 21.30 -2.70 6.23
C VAL A 202 21.36 -2.62 4.70
N GLU A 203 22.17 -3.45 4.05
CA GLU A 203 22.27 -3.49 2.58
C GLU A 203 20.91 -3.76 1.94
N LYS A 204 20.18 -4.76 2.44
CA LYS A 204 18.82 -5.07 2.00
C LYS A 204 17.85 -3.91 2.19
N CYS A 205 17.92 -3.19 3.32
CA CYS A 205 17.09 -2.00 3.50
C CYS A 205 17.45 -0.90 2.50
N LEU A 206 18.74 -0.71 2.19
CA LEU A 206 19.19 0.28 1.21
C LEU A 206 18.69 -0.06 -0.19
N GLU A 207 18.73 -1.33 -0.58
CA GLU A 207 18.19 -1.81 -1.86
C GLU A 207 16.66 -1.70 -1.90
N ALA A 208 15.98 -2.10 -0.82
CA ALA A 208 14.53 -2.15 -0.76
C ALA A 208 13.84 -0.79 -0.78
N ILE A 209 14.56 0.32 -0.63
CA ILE A 209 13.95 1.65 -0.73
C ILE A 209 13.47 1.95 -2.15
N ASP A 210 14.10 1.32 -3.15
CA ASP A 210 13.80 1.49 -4.57
C ASP A 210 12.78 0.45 -5.06
N LEU A 211 12.45 -0.56 -4.26
CA LEU A 211 11.44 -1.56 -4.63
C LEU A 211 10.03 -0.95 -4.75
N PRO A 212 9.15 -1.54 -5.58
CA PRO A 212 7.76 -1.15 -5.63
C PRO A 212 7.08 -1.37 -4.26
N MET A 213 6.12 -0.51 -3.91
CA MET A 213 5.28 -0.75 -2.74
C MET A 213 4.30 -1.89 -3.04
N ILE A 214 4.58 -3.08 -2.53
CA ILE A 214 3.70 -4.25 -2.66
C ILE A 214 2.31 -3.89 -2.08
N GLY A 215 1.26 -4.10 -2.88
CA GLY A 215 -0.13 -3.90 -2.47
C GLY A 215 -0.64 -2.46 -2.46
N LYS A 216 0.11 -1.48 -2.99
CA LYS A 216 -0.40 -0.11 -3.20
C LYS A 216 0.04 0.47 -4.54
N ASP A 217 -0.85 0.46 -5.51
CA ASP A 217 -0.79 1.42 -6.60
C ASP A 217 -1.03 2.82 -6.01
N ARG A 218 0.05 3.60 -5.96
CA ARG A 218 0.06 4.99 -5.50
C ARG A 218 0.30 5.96 -6.66
N SER A 219 0.25 5.47 -7.89
CA SER A 219 0.57 6.21 -9.09
C SER A 219 -0.34 7.44 -9.27
N GLU A 220 -1.50 7.46 -8.63
CA GLU A 220 -2.44 8.59 -8.66
C GLU A 220 -2.10 9.71 -7.66
N TYR A 221 -1.33 9.44 -6.60
CA TYR A 221 -1.08 10.43 -5.54
C TYR A 221 -0.05 11.52 -5.93
N GLY A 222 0.66 11.34 -7.04
CA GLY A 222 1.57 12.34 -7.61
C GLY A 222 1.02 13.06 -8.84
N ARG A 223 -0.20 12.73 -9.30
CA ARG A 223 -0.79 13.38 -10.47
C ARG A 223 -1.27 14.78 -10.11
N SER A 224 -0.97 15.77 -10.96
CA SER A 224 -1.62 17.08 -10.83
C SER A 224 -3.12 16.92 -11.09
N VAL A 225 -3.93 17.85 -10.59
CA VAL A 225 -5.39 17.83 -10.86
C VAL A 225 -5.65 17.80 -12.37
N SER A 226 -4.82 18.47 -13.17
CA SER A 226 -4.83 18.45 -14.63
C SER A 226 -4.54 17.06 -15.22
N ASP A 227 -3.61 16.30 -14.64
CA ASP A 227 -3.26 14.93 -15.10
C ASP A 227 -4.28 13.87 -14.66
N LEU A 228 -5.10 14.17 -13.65
CA LEU A 228 -6.27 13.38 -13.27
C LEU A 228 -7.51 13.72 -14.12
N LEU A 229 -7.46 14.87 -14.81
CA LEU A 229 -8.51 15.41 -15.67
C LEU A 229 -8.26 15.12 -17.15
N SER A 230 -7.01 14.90 -17.57
CA SER A 230 -6.70 14.46 -18.92
C SER A 230 -7.25 13.06 -19.13
N ASP A 231 -8.24 12.96 -20.01
CA ASP A 231 -8.81 11.66 -20.38
C ASP A 231 -7.73 10.81 -21.05
N GLU A 232 -7.37 9.71 -20.39
CA GLU A 232 -6.65 8.61 -21.01
C GLU A 232 -7.37 8.22 -22.31
N PRO A 233 -6.69 8.14 -23.46
CA PRO A 233 -7.29 7.69 -24.73
C PRO A 233 -7.94 6.30 -24.61
N SER A 234 -7.46 5.48 -23.67
CA SER A 234 -8.01 4.15 -23.35
C SER A 234 -9.40 4.20 -22.67
N LEU A 235 -9.79 5.34 -22.11
CA LEU A 235 -11.10 5.55 -21.48
C LEU A 235 -12.06 6.34 -22.38
N GLN A 236 -11.61 6.88 -23.52
CA GLN A 236 -12.47 7.65 -24.42
C GLN A 236 -13.53 6.77 -25.12
N ASN A 237 -13.30 5.45 -25.22
CA ASN A 237 -14.20 4.51 -25.90
C ASN A 237 -14.88 3.50 -24.96
N SER A 238 -14.78 3.65 -23.63
CA SER A 238 -15.50 2.76 -22.72
C SER A 238 -16.95 3.23 -22.55
N CYS A 239 -17.94 2.40 -22.91
CA CYS A 239 -19.36 2.63 -22.59
C CYS A 239 -19.67 2.61 -21.07
N ILE A 240 -18.65 2.58 -20.21
CA ILE A 240 -18.78 2.54 -18.75
C ILE A 240 -19.12 3.95 -18.25
N PRO A 241 -20.24 4.13 -17.55
CA PRO A 241 -20.61 5.43 -16.95
C PRO A 241 -19.53 5.92 -15.99
N LYS A 242 -19.25 7.22 -16.03
CA LYS A 242 -18.23 7.87 -15.19
C LYS A 242 -18.89 8.90 -14.28
N VAL A 243 -18.45 8.94 -13.02
CA VAL A 243 -18.97 9.89 -12.04
C VAL A 243 -17.83 10.53 -11.27
N ARG A 244 -17.93 11.82 -10.99
CA ARG A 244 -16.94 12.55 -10.20
C ARG A 244 -17.57 13.10 -8.92
N ILE A 245 -16.88 12.92 -7.80
CA ILE A 245 -17.26 13.38 -6.46
C ILE A 245 -16.20 14.36 -5.95
N PHE A 246 -16.58 15.60 -5.63
CA PHE A 246 -15.67 16.66 -5.19
C PHE A 246 -15.73 16.91 -3.67
N LYS A 247 -14.59 17.25 -3.06
CA LYS A 247 -14.48 17.71 -1.67
C LYS A 247 -14.58 19.23 -1.55
N LYS A 248 -15.15 19.69 -0.42
CA LYS A 248 -15.14 21.10 0.02
C LYS A 248 -13.72 21.66 0.08
N GLY A 249 -13.49 22.81 -0.56
CA GLY A 249 -12.21 23.53 -0.55
C GLY A 249 -11.48 23.59 -1.90
N THR A 250 -12.06 23.00 -2.95
CA THR A 250 -11.69 23.32 -4.34
C THR A 250 -12.51 24.52 -4.81
N ASN A 251 -12.15 25.14 -5.94
CA ASN A 251 -12.96 26.20 -6.59
C ASN A 251 -14.36 25.70 -7.03
N LEU A 252 -14.70 24.43 -6.77
CA LEU A 252 -15.98 23.81 -7.07
C LEU A 252 -16.75 23.56 -5.76
N PRO A 253 -18.06 23.84 -5.70
CA PRO A 253 -18.89 23.45 -4.57
C PRO A 253 -18.93 21.91 -4.43
N ASN A 254 -19.24 21.42 -3.22
CA ASN A 254 -19.51 20.00 -2.99
C ASN A 254 -20.50 19.48 -4.06
N GLY A 255 -20.12 18.47 -4.83
CA GLY A 255 -20.94 18.05 -5.98
C GLY A 255 -20.61 16.66 -6.51
N VAL A 256 -21.61 16.09 -7.17
CA VAL A 256 -21.51 14.86 -7.95
C VAL A 256 -21.80 15.21 -9.41
N VAL A 257 -20.91 14.85 -10.32
CA VAL A 257 -21.08 15.08 -11.76
C VAL A 257 -21.04 13.75 -12.49
N TRP A 258 -22.13 13.43 -13.20
CA TRP A 258 -22.22 12.25 -14.06
C TRP A 258 -21.78 12.63 -15.47
N ASN A 259 -20.85 11.88 -16.04
CA ASN A 259 -20.41 12.03 -17.43
C ASN A 259 -21.22 11.03 -18.27
N THR A 260 -22.43 11.44 -18.66
CA THR A 260 -23.23 10.78 -19.70
C THR A 260 -23.28 11.71 -20.90
N GLU A 261 -23.32 11.17 -22.13
CA GLU A 261 -23.29 11.92 -23.41
C GLU A 261 -24.36 13.02 -23.54
N ASN A 262 -25.32 13.09 -22.62
CA ASN A 262 -26.18 14.24 -22.46
C ASN A 262 -25.73 15.08 -21.25
N ASP A 263 -25.13 16.23 -21.57
CA ASP A 263 -24.73 17.38 -20.75
C ASP A 263 -25.88 18.01 -19.95
N GLN A 264 -26.79 17.23 -19.38
CA GLN A 264 -27.95 17.73 -18.66
C GLN A 264 -28.07 17.17 -17.26
N LYS A 265 -27.65 18.05 -16.34
CA LYS A 265 -28.06 18.25 -14.95
C LYS A 265 -26.99 17.90 -13.92
N ILE A 266 -26.36 18.96 -13.43
CA ILE A 266 -25.89 19.08 -12.06
C ILE A 266 -27.11 18.79 -11.18
N ASP A 267 -27.27 17.55 -10.71
CA ASP A 267 -28.24 17.26 -9.66
C ASP A 267 -27.87 18.10 -8.44
N ASP A 268 -28.85 18.84 -7.93
CA ASP A 268 -28.73 19.95 -7.01
C ASP A 268 -27.60 19.81 -5.97
N ALA A 269 -26.53 20.57 -6.19
CA ALA A 269 -25.41 20.79 -5.26
C ALA A 269 -25.84 21.45 -3.93
N LYS A 270 -27.14 21.70 -3.72
CA LYS A 270 -27.66 22.43 -2.56
C LYS A 270 -27.84 21.57 -1.30
N GLU A 271 -27.76 20.25 -1.39
CA GLU A 271 -28.07 19.37 -0.26
C GLU A 271 -27.06 18.24 -0.03
N LEU A 272 -25.80 18.43 -0.41
CA LEU A 272 -24.74 17.48 -0.06
C LEU A 272 -24.21 17.80 1.33
N ASP A 273 -24.74 17.08 2.32
CA ASP A 273 -24.29 17.05 3.71
C ASP A 273 -22.74 17.04 3.76
N ALA A 274 -22.15 17.73 4.74
CA ALA A 274 -20.71 18.01 4.84
C ALA A 274 -19.80 16.75 4.80
N ARG A 275 -20.37 15.55 4.88
CA ARG A 275 -19.67 14.26 4.87
C ARG A 275 -19.65 13.63 3.48
N ILE A 276 -18.49 13.71 2.83
CA ILE A 276 -18.21 13.23 1.47
C ILE A 276 -18.61 11.77 1.16
N HIS A 277 -18.69 10.88 2.15
CA HIS A 277 -19.13 9.50 1.93
C HIS A 277 -20.62 9.39 1.59
N ARG A 278 -21.45 10.36 1.99
CA ARG A 278 -22.88 10.41 1.60
C ARG A 278 -23.04 10.72 0.11
N ALA A 279 -22.09 11.45 -0.47
CA ALA A 279 -22.04 11.65 -1.92
C ALA A 279 -21.82 10.33 -2.65
N LEU A 280 -20.87 9.52 -2.18
CA LEU A 280 -20.64 8.17 -2.71
C LEU A 280 -21.88 7.29 -2.56
N LEU A 281 -22.53 7.31 -1.39
CA LEU A 281 -23.76 6.55 -1.19
C LEU A 281 -24.83 6.92 -2.22
N ARG A 282 -25.10 8.22 -2.41
CA ARG A 282 -26.06 8.69 -3.44
C ARG A 282 -25.67 8.25 -4.85
N VAL A 283 -24.38 8.29 -5.19
CA VAL A 283 -23.87 7.84 -6.49
C VAL A 283 -24.20 6.37 -6.72
N LEU A 284 -23.90 5.53 -5.73
CA LEU A 284 -24.14 4.09 -5.81
C LEU A 284 -25.64 3.75 -5.78
N GLU A 285 -26.45 4.50 -5.03
CA GLU A 285 -27.91 4.32 -5.03
C GLU A 285 -28.52 4.68 -6.38
N LYS A 286 -28.09 5.79 -6.99
CA LYS A 286 -28.50 6.17 -8.35
C LYS A 286 -28.03 5.16 -9.39
N ALA A 287 -26.79 4.69 -9.30
CA ALA A 287 -26.29 3.61 -10.16
C ALA A 287 -27.14 2.34 -10.04
N SER A 288 -27.51 1.97 -8.82
CA SER A 288 -28.38 0.81 -8.55
C SER A 288 -29.78 1.01 -9.10
N SER A 289 -30.37 2.21 -9.01
CA SER A 289 -31.72 2.48 -9.56
C SER A 289 -31.73 2.55 -11.09
N MET A 290 -30.57 2.82 -11.70
CA MET A 290 -30.36 2.75 -13.15
C MET A 290 -29.87 1.37 -13.60
N GLU A 291 -29.89 0.36 -12.71
CA GLU A 291 -29.46 -1.03 -12.96
C GLU A 291 -28.03 -1.15 -13.52
N MET A 292 -27.16 -0.20 -13.19
CA MET A 292 -25.77 -0.20 -13.63
C MET A 292 -25.00 -1.31 -12.92
N ARG A 293 -24.23 -2.09 -13.69
CA ARG A 293 -23.36 -3.15 -13.15
C ARG A 293 -21.91 -2.73 -12.97
N GLU A 294 -21.49 -1.67 -13.65
CA GLU A 294 -20.12 -1.16 -13.61
C GLU A 294 -20.12 0.37 -13.67
N LEU A 295 -19.26 1.00 -12.87
CA LEU A 295 -19.22 2.45 -12.69
C LEU A 295 -17.81 2.91 -12.34
N ILE A 296 -17.29 3.92 -13.03
CA ILE A 296 -16.00 4.53 -12.64
C ILE A 296 -16.27 5.77 -11.78
N ILE A 297 -15.87 5.74 -10.51
CA ILE A 297 -15.98 6.90 -9.59
C ILE A 297 -14.63 7.58 -9.40
N ARG A 298 -14.55 8.87 -9.72
CA ARG A 298 -13.36 9.71 -9.50
C ARG A 298 -13.59 10.64 -8.31
N THR A 299 -12.63 10.75 -7.40
CA THR A 299 -12.71 11.70 -6.29
C THR A 299 -11.35 12.27 -5.91
N ASP A 300 -11.33 13.51 -5.44
CA ASP A 300 -10.15 14.20 -4.87
C ASP A 300 -9.95 13.90 -3.38
N SER A 301 -10.83 13.09 -2.78
CA SER A 301 -10.78 12.74 -1.37
C SER A 301 -10.03 11.44 -1.13
N SER A 302 -8.73 11.56 -0.82
CA SER A 302 -7.88 10.43 -0.38
C SER A 302 -8.47 9.66 0.81
N ARG A 303 -9.21 10.36 1.69
CA ARG A 303 -9.92 9.75 2.81
C ARG A 303 -11.11 8.92 2.34
N LEU A 304 -11.85 9.36 1.33
CA LEU A 304 -12.97 8.59 0.78
C LEU A 304 -12.45 7.31 0.15
N ILE A 305 -11.42 7.41 -0.71
CA ILE A 305 -10.73 6.26 -1.33
C ILE A 305 -10.23 5.28 -0.25
N SER A 306 -9.54 5.80 0.77
CA SER A 306 -9.03 4.95 1.85
C SER A 306 -10.16 4.28 2.65
N SER A 307 -11.27 4.99 2.86
CA SER A 307 -12.41 4.45 3.59
C SER A 307 -13.10 3.34 2.80
N THR A 308 -13.22 3.47 1.48
CA THR A 308 -13.94 2.52 0.62
C THR A 308 -13.12 1.29 0.24
N GLU A 309 -11.84 1.47 -0.07
CA GLU A 309 -11.00 0.36 -0.56
C GLU A 309 -10.27 -0.36 0.56
N ASN A 310 -9.82 0.37 1.60
CA ASN A 310 -9.01 -0.22 2.66
C ASN A 310 -9.82 -0.51 3.93
N TRP A 311 -10.60 0.47 4.40
CA TRP A 311 -11.23 0.36 5.72
C TRP A 311 -12.57 -0.37 5.68
N LEU A 312 -13.33 -0.24 4.60
CA LEU A 312 -14.67 -0.83 4.49
C LEU A 312 -14.70 -2.35 4.68
N PRO A 313 -13.81 -3.15 4.05
CA PRO A 313 -13.75 -4.60 4.31
C PRO A 313 -13.41 -4.92 5.77
N ILE A 314 -12.51 -4.14 6.38
CA ILE A 314 -12.09 -4.30 7.77
C ILE A 314 -13.25 -3.96 8.73
N TRP A 315 -13.97 -2.87 8.47
CA TRP A 315 -15.13 -2.49 9.26
C TRP A 315 -16.24 -3.54 9.16
N HIS A 316 -16.51 -4.07 7.97
CA HIS A 316 -17.47 -5.16 7.80
C HIS A 316 -17.08 -6.39 8.64
N ARG A 317 -15.83 -6.84 8.54
CA ARG A 317 -15.31 -7.98 9.31
C ARG A 317 -15.40 -7.74 10.82
N ASN A 318 -15.18 -6.50 11.27
CA ASN A 318 -15.16 -6.13 12.67
C ASN A 318 -16.53 -5.69 13.21
N GLY A 319 -17.63 -6.07 12.55
CA GLY A 319 -18.99 -5.74 13.00
C GLY A 319 -19.28 -4.23 13.04
N TRP A 320 -18.74 -3.48 12.08
CA TRP A 320 -18.88 -2.03 11.93
C TRP A 320 -18.26 -1.23 13.08
N ARG A 321 -17.10 -1.69 13.54
CA ARG A 321 -16.29 -1.04 14.58
C ARG A 321 -14.95 -0.58 14.01
N ASN A 322 -14.43 0.52 14.56
CA ASN A 322 -13.09 1.01 14.25
C ASN A 322 -12.02 0.16 14.96
N SER A 323 -10.75 0.48 14.73
CA SER A 323 -9.60 -0.21 15.37
C SER A 323 -9.57 -0.10 16.90
N LEU A 324 -10.36 0.80 17.49
CA LEU A 324 -10.53 0.95 18.94
C LEU A 324 -11.79 0.20 19.45
N HIS A 325 -12.39 -0.67 18.63
CA HIS A 325 -13.64 -1.40 18.91
C HIS A 325 -14.86 -0.52 19.21
N LYS A 326 -14.78 0.78 18.93
CA LYS A 326 -15.92 1.70 18.99
C LYS A 326 -16.71 1.62 17.68
N HIS A 327 -18.02 1.84 17.75
CA HIS A 327 -18.85 1.96 16.55
C HIS A 327 -18.30 3.04 15.61
N ILE A 328 -18.24 2.73 14.31
CA ILE A 328 -17.84 3.72 13.31
C ILE A 328 -18.95 4.77 13.15
N ALA A 329 -18.55 6.01 12.86
CA ALA A 329 -19.50 7.06 12.53
C ALA A 329 -20.23 6.73 11.21
N ASP A 330 -21.53 7.03 11.15
CA ASP A 330 -22.40 6.75 9.99
C ASP A 330 -22.35 5.28 9.55
N ALA A 331 -22.31 4.33 10.49
CA ALA A 331 -22.18 2.91 10.21
C ALA A 331 -23.23 2.38 9.21
N ASP A 332 -24.46 2.89 9.26
CA ASP A 332 -25.53 2.46 8.36
C ASP A 332 -25.30 2.91 6.91
N SER A 333 -24.74 4.10 6.69
CA SER A 333 -24.29 4.55 5.36
C SER A 333 -23.21 3.62 4.81
N TRP A 334 -22.23 3.23 5.63
CA TRP A 334 -21.17 2.32 5.21
C TRP A 334 -21.66 0.89 4.96
N LYS A 335 -22.60 0.39 5.77
CA LYS A 335 -23.31 -0.87 5.50
C LYS A 335 -23.99 -0.83 4.14
N ARG A 336 -24.68 0.26 3.83
CA ARG A 336 -25.38 0.41 2.55
C ARG A 336 -24.41 0.48 1.37
N ILE A 337 -23.34 1.28 1.48
CA ILE A 337 -22.25 1.32 0.48
C ILE A 337 -21.67 -0.07 0.24
N TRP A 338 -21.42 -0.85 1.31
CA TRP A 338 -20.89 -2.21 1.19
C TRP A 338 -21.83 -3.14 0.41
N GLN A 339 -23.14 -3.08 0.66
CA GLN A 339 -24.09 -3.91 -0.09
C GLN A 339 -24.14 -3.49 -1.57
N LEU A 340 -24.12 -2.19 -1.85
CA LEU A 340 -24.15 -1.68 -3.23
C LEU A 340 -22.87 -2.04 -4.01
N LYS A 341 -21.70 -2.02 -3.38
CA LYS A 341 -20.43 -2.47 -3.99
C LYS A 341 -20.38 -3.98 -4.28
N LYS A 342 -21.31 -4.79 -3.76
CA LYS A 342 -21.43 -6.21 -4.15
C LYS A 342 -22.16 -6.38 -5.48
N THR A 343 -23.04 -5.45 -5.83
CA THR A 343 -23.86 -5.51 -7.05
C THR A 343 -23.32 -4.62 -8.16
N ILE A 344 -22.61 -3.55 -7.81
CA ILE A 344 -22.01 -2.59 -8.73
C ILE A 344 -20.49 -2.72 -8.63
N LYS A 345 -19.83 -3.04 -9.73
CA LYS A 345 -18.38 -2.98 -9.84
C LYS A 345 -17.95 -1.52 -9.94
N VAL A 346 -17.13 -1.08 -8.99
CA VAL A 346 -16.68 0.32 -8.83
C VAL A 346 -15.18 0.41 -8.95
#